data_AF-A0A239P9L2-F1
#
_entry.id   AF-A0A239P9L2-F1
#
_cell.length_a   1.000
_cell.length_b   1.000
_cell.length_c   1.000
_cell.angle_alpha   90.00
_cell.angle_beta   90.00
_cell.angle_gamma   90.00
#
_symmetry.space_group_name_H-M   'P 1'
#
loop_
_entity.id
_entity.type
_entity.pdbx_description
1 polymer ?
#
loop_
_entity_poly.entity_id
_entity_poly.type
_entity_poly.pdbx_seq_one_letter_code
_entity_poly.pdbx_strand_id
1 'polypeptide(L)'
;MTPSPPTDAELNVLIRARLASLGIDLDQLPPGTTADPETGSPGRDSVLASLRSFMRGTVATLAAYQLPAPAGTDPATAAALSQQRAPMLYPSISLEWRK
;
A
#
# COMPACT_ATOMS: atom_id res chain seq x y z
N MET A 1 -15.46 -18.48 4.25
CA MET A 1 -14.98 -17.84 5.50
C MET A 1 -14.58 -16.42 5.15
N THR A 2 -15.18 -15.42 5.77
CA THR A 2 -14.74 -14.02 5.60
C THR A 2 -13.43 -13.81 6.34
N PRO A 3 -12.36 -13.33 5.70
CA PRO A 3 -11.11 -13.05 6.39
C PRO A 3 -11.34 -11.96 7.45
N SER A 4 -10.86 -12.22 8.67
CA SER A 4 -10.89 -11.21 9.74
C SER A 4 -9.88 -10.11 9.42
N PRO A 5 -10.24 -8.82 9.59
CA PRO A 5 -9.27 -7.75 9.48
C PRO A 5 -8.18 -7.90 10.56
N PRO A 6 -6.93 -7.47 10.30
CA PRO A 6 -5.85 -7.55 11.26
C PRO A 6 -6.11 -6.62 12.46
N THR A 7 -5.72 -7.09 13.63
CA THR A 7 -5.70 -6.32 14.88
C THR A 7 -4.62 -5.23 14.85
N ASP A 8 -4.71 -4.28 15.78
CA ASP A 8 -3.70 -3.22 15.89
C ASP A 8 -2.32 -3.74 16.28
N ALA A 9 -2.25 -4.78 17.11
CA ALA A 9 -0.99 -5.40 17.50
C ALA A 9 -0.31 -6.07 16.29
N GLU A 10 -1.07 -6.81 15.48
CA GLU A 10 -0.56 -7.43 14.25
C GLU A 10 -0.09 -6.37 13.24
N LEU A 11 -0.83 -5.28 13.08
CA LEU A 11 -0.39 -4.16 12.24
C LEU A 11 0.87 -3.50 12.77
N ASN A 12 1.01 -3.32 14.09
CA ASN A 12 2.22 -2.74 14.68
C ASN A 12 3.45 -3.60 14.40
N VAL A 13 3.33 -4.93 14.48
CA VAL A 13 4.42 -5.86 14.13
C VAL A 13 4.82 -5.70 12.66
N LEU A 14 3.85 -5.70 11.76
CA LEU A 14 4.09 -5.51 10.32
C LEU A 14 4.75 -4.16 10.01
N ILE A 15 4.22 -3.08 10.59
CA ILE A 15 4.74 -1.72 10.42
C ILE A 15 6.19 -1.65 10.90
N ARG A 16 6.48 -2.12 12.12
CA ARG A 16 7.85 -2.10 12.68
C ARG A 16 8.81 -2.91 11.83
N ALA A 17 8.42 -4.12 11.40
CA ALA A 17 9.24 -4.94 10.53
C ALA A 17 9.53 -4.25 9.18
N ARG A 18 8.51 -3.62 8.58
CA ARG A 18 8.67 -2.92 7.30
C ARG A 18 9.56 -1.70 7.43
N LEU A 19 9.38 -0.90 8.46
CA LEU A 19 10.23 0.26 8.72
C LEU A 19 11.68 -0.15 9.00
N ALA A 20 11.90 -1.18 9.81
CA ALA A 20 13.24 -1.72 10.06
C ALA A 20 13.93 -2.18 8.77
N SER A 21 13.19 -2.80 7.83
CA SER A 21 13.76 -3.18 6.52
C SER A 21 14.18 -2.00 5.65
N LEU A 22 13.63 -0.81 5.92
CA LEU A 22 13.99 0.45 5.28
C LEU A 22 15.04 1.24 6.09
N GLY A 23 15.54 0.68 7.18
CA GLY A 23 16.49 1.33 8.09
C GLY A 23 15.86 2.39 9.01
N ILE A 24 14.54 2.41 9.15
CA ILE A 24 13.82 3.35 10.00
C ILE A 24 13.54 2.69 11.36
N ASP A 25 14.14 3.24 12.41
CA ASP A 25 13.91 2.83 13.80
C ASP A 25 12.91 3.77 14.49
N LEU A 26 11.71 3.27 14.78
CA LEU A 26 10.67 4.02 15.50
C LEU A 26 11.04 4.32 16.94
N ASP A 27 11.96 3.56 17.54
CA ASP A 27 12.31 3.76 18.94
C ASP A 27 13.21 4.98 19.17
N GLN A 28 13.67 5.62 18.08
CA GLN A 28 14.30 6.95 18.08
C GLN A 28 13.30 8.10 18.31
N LEU A 29 12.00 7.87 18.13
CA LEU A 29 10.98 8.89 18.38
C LEU A 29 10.61 8.96 19.86
N PRO A 30 10.23 10.15 20.37
CA PRO A 30 9.76 10.30 21.74
C PRO A 30 8.52 9.42 21.99
N PRO A 31 8.43 8.75 23.15
CA PRO A 31 7.27 7.92 23.47
C PRO A 31 6.00 8.76 23.63
N GLY A 32 4.84 8.14 23.46
CA GLY A 32 3.55 8.81 23.59
C GLY A 32 3.09 9.49 22.30
N THR A 33 2.08 10.35 22.46
CA THR A 33 1.41 11.03 21.34
C THR A 33 1.82 12.49 21.18
N THR A 34 2.41 13.08 22.21
CA THR A 34 2.86 14.48 22.23
C THR A 34 4.11 14.66 21.38
N ALA A 35 4.14 15.69 20.55
CA ALA A 35 5.34 16.07 19.80
C ALA A 35 6.40 16.62 20.75
N ASP A 36 7.67 16.40 20.42
CA ASP A 36 8.81 17.00 21.11
C ASP A 36 8.77 18.54 20.94
N PRO A 37 8.70 19.33 22.03
CA PRO A 37 8.64 20.78 21.95
C PRO A 37 9.90 21.42 21.33
N GLU A 38 11.06 20.77 21.43
CA GLU A 38 12.33 21.33 20.96
C GLU A 38 12.57 21.05 19.48
N THR A 39 12.36 19.80 19.05
CA THR A 39 12.64 19.38 17.65
C THR A 39 11.40 19.38 16.76
N GLY A 40 10.20 19.44 17.34
CA GLY A 40 8.93 19.23 16.62
C GLY A 40 8.69 17.78 16.18
N SER A 41 9.54 16.85 16.61
CA SER A 41 9.41 15.43 16.23
C SER A 41 8.09 14.85 16.75
N PRO A 42 7.33 14.10 15.94
CA PRO A 42 6.07 13.54 16.38
C PRO A 42 6.28 12.45 17.45
N GLY A 43 5.29 12.31 18.33
CA GLY A 43 5.23 11.17 19.25
C GLY A 43 5.14 9.84 18.50
N ARG A 44 5.86 8.84 18.98
CA ARG A 44 5.93 7.49 18.41
C ARG A 44 4.55 6.86 18.22
N ASP A 45 3.66 7.05 19.20
CA ASP A 45 2.32 6.45 19.18
C ASP A 45 1.41 7.15 18.16
N SER A 46 1.61 8.46 17.97
CA SER A 46 0.94 9.22 16.91
C SER A 46 1.35 8.73 15.53
N VAL A 47 2.64 8.49 15.29
CA VAL A 47 3.14 7.92 14.03
C VAL A 47 2.56 6.51 13.80
N LEU A 48 2.58 5.64 14.81
CA LEU A 48 1.99 4.29 14.70
C LEU A 48 0.49 4.34 14.42
N ALA A 49 -0.26 5.26 15.05
CA ALA A 49 -1.68 5.44 14.78
C ALA A 49 -1.95 5.90 13.34
N SER A 50 -1.19 6.88 12.84
CA SER A 50 -1.30 7.36 11.46
C SER A 50 -0.96 6.28 10.44
N LEU A 51 0.10 5.49 10.67
CA LEU A 51 0.49 4.40 9.78
C LEU A 51 -0.56 3.28 9.75
N ARG A 52 -1.15 2.92 10.90
CA ARG A 52 -2.26 1.97 10.94
C ARG A 52 -3.47 2.49 10.16
N SER A 53 -3.84 3.75 10.36
CA SER A 53 -4.94 4.39 9.62
C SER A 53 -4.67 4.36 8.11
N PHE A 54 -3.45 4.73 7.71
CA PHE A 54 -3.01 4.67 6.32
C PHE A 54 -3.16 3.26 5.75
N MET A 55 -2.62 2.23 6.41
CA MET A 55 -2.68 0.85 5.90
C MET A 55 -4.12 0.34 5.77
N ARG A 56 -5.00 0.69 6.71
CA ARG A 56 -6.42 0.32 6.65
C ARG A 56 -7.16 1.06 5.53
N GLY A 57 -6.82 2.34 5.28
CA GLY A 57 -7.53 3.20 4.34
C GLY A 57 -7.03 3.15 2.89
N THR A 58 -5.73 2.92 2.67
CA THR A 58 -5.15 3.03 1.32
C THR A 58 -4.99 1.71 0.60
N VAL A 59 -4.65 0.61 1.28
CA VAL A 59 -4.35 -0.64 0.55
C VAL A 59 -5.59 -1.18 -0.17
N ALA A 60 -6.76 -1.18 0.49
CA ALA A 60 -8.01 -1.60 -0.15
C ALA A 60 -8.41 -0.65 -1.29
N THR A 61 -8.33 0.66 -1.06
CA THR A 61 -8.67 1.69 -2.05
C THR A 61 -7.78 1.63 -3.29
N LEU A 62 -6.46 1.48 -3.10
CA LEU A 62 -5.49 1.34 -4.19
C LEU A 62 -5.65 -0.01 -4.91
N ALA A 63 -5.89 -1.11 -4.18
CA ALA A 63 -6.14 -2.41 -4.79
C ALA A 63 -7.46 -2.45 -5.57
N ALA A 64 -8.46 -1.66 -5.16
CA ALA A 64 -9.74 -1.52 -5.84
C ALA A 64 -9.71 -0.48 -6.96
N TYR A 65 -8.61 0.28 -7.12
CA TYR A 65 -8.50 1.29 -8.15
C TYR A 65 -8.52 0.64 -9.55
N GLN A 66 -9.51 1.02 -10.35
CA GLN A 66 -9.61 0.64 -11.76
C GLN A 66 -9.51 1.89 -12.62
N LEU A 67 -8.80 1.77 -13.75
CA LEU A 67 -8.78 2.83 -14.75
C LEU A 67 -10.20 3.08 -15.29
N PRO A 68 -10.57 4.33 -15.61
CA PRO A 68 -11.90 4.63 -16.13
C PRO A 68 -12.18 3.86 -17.42
N ALA A 69 -13.26 3.09 -17.44
CA ALA A 69 -13.80 2.50 -18.66
C ALA A 69 -14.80 3.46 -19.33
N PRO A 70 -15.04 3.34 -20.66
CA PRO A 70 -16.07 4.10 -21.35
C PRO A 70 -17.44 3.97 -20.67
N ALA A 71 -18.25 5.04 -20.70
CA ALA A 71 -19.58 5.04 -20.11
C ALA A 71 -20.46 3.94 -20.71
N GLY A 72 -21.16 3.18 -19.86
CA GLY A 72 -21.98 2.03 -20.26
C GLY A 72 -21.22 0.71 -20.37
N THR A 73 -19.93 0.66 -20.08
CA THR A 73 -19.18 -0.60 -20.00
C THR A 73 -19.63 -1.39 -18.77
N ASP A 74 -19.95 -2.67 -18.98
CA ASP A 74 -20.26 -3.60 -17.90
C ASP A 74 -19.12 -3.67 -16.85
N PRO A 75 -19.41 -3.67 -15.53
CA PRO A 75 -18.38 -3.64 -14.48
C PRO A 75 -17.36 -4.79 -14.53
N ALA A 76 -17.78 -6.01 -14.90
CA ALA A 76 -16.87 -7.15 -15.01
C ALA A 76 -15.94 -6.99 -16.22
N THR A 77 -16.46 -6.42 -17.30
CA THR A 77 -15.68 -6.08 -18.50
C THR A 77 -14.70 -4.94 -18.24
N ALA A 78 -15.10 -3.89 -17.51
CA ALA A 78 -14.23 -2.79 -17.10
C ALA A 78 -13.05 -3.28 -16.25
N ALA A 79 -13.31 -4.18 -15.30
CA ALA A 79 -12.28 -4.81 -14.49
C ALA A 79 -11.28 -5.62 -15.34
N ALA A 80 -11.76 -6.40 -16.31
CA ALA A 80 -10.91 -7.17 -17.22
C ALA A 80 -10.04 -6.27 -18.11
N LEU A 81 -10.60 -5.15 -18.61
CA LEU A 81 -9.88 -4.17 -19.42
C LEU A 81 -8.77 -3.46 -18.62
N SER A 82 -9.01 -3.19 -17.32
CA SER A 82 -8.00 -2.57 -16.45
C SER A 82 -6.74 -3.42 -16.25
N GLN A 83 -6.84 -4.74 -16.47
CA GLN A 83 -5.73 -5.69 -16.38
C GLN A 83 -5.19 -6.13 -17.75
N GLN A 84 -5.58 -5.49 -18.85
CA GLN A 84 -5.02 -5.84 -20.15
C GLN A 84 -3.50 -5.66 -20.15
N ARG A 85 -2.79 -6.70 -20.60
CA ARG A 85 -1.36 -6.60 -20.88
C ARG A 85 -1.14 -5.47 -21.88
N ALA A 86 -0.18 -4.60 -21.59
CA ALA A 86 0.24 -3.58 -22.54
C ALA A 86 0.53 -4.23 -23.91
N PRO A 87 0.00 -3.68 -25.02
CA PRO A 87 0.28 -4.21 -26.35
C PRO A 87 1.79 -4.26 -26.58
N MET A 88 2.29 -5.42 -26.98
CA MET A 88 3.70 -5.58 -27.28
C MET A 88 3.99 -4.89 -28.62
N LEU A 89 4.52 -3.67 -28.57
CA LEU A 89 4.79 -2.82 -29.74
C LEU A 89 5.69 -3.49 -30.78
N TYR A 90 6.56 -4.42 -30.37
CA TYR A 90 7.49 -5.13 -31.26
C TYR A 90 7.46 -6.64 -31.02
N PRO A 91 6.48 -7.37 -31.58
CA PRO A 91 6.32 -8.81 -31.36
C PRO A 91 7.52 -9.64 -31.83
N SER A 92 8.24 -9.15 -32.84
CA SER A 92 9.43 -9.79 -33.41
C SER A 92 10.59 -9.92 -32.42
N ILE A 93 10.77 -8.96 -31.51
CA ILE A 93 11.83 -9.00 -30.49
C ILE A 93 11.60 -10.21 -29.57
N SER A 94 10.38 -10.42 -29.09
CA SER A 94 10.07 -11.50 -28.14
C SER A 94 10.12 -12.91 -28.74
N LEU A 95 10.14 -13.03 -30.07
CA LEU A 95 10.33 -14.30 -30.78
C LEU A 95 11.80 -14.68 -30.90
N GLU A 96 12.69 -13.72 -31.16
CA GLU A 96 14.13 -13.98 -31.28
C GLU A 96 14.79 -14.34 -29.94
N TRP A 97 14.27 -13.84 -28.82
CA TRP A 97 14.79 -14.17 -27.48
C TRP A 97 14.34 -15.53 -26.93
N ARG A 98 13.50 -16.26 -27.68
CA ARG A 98 12.96 -17.59 -27.31
C ARG A 98 13.48 -18.74 -28.20
N LYS A 99 14.41 -18.43 -29.12
CA LYS A 99 15.26 -19.43 -29.78
C LYS A 99 16.50 -19.67 -28.93
#